data_AF-A4HZ72-F1
#
_entry.id   AF-A4HZ72-F1
#
_cell.length_a   1.000
_cell.length_b   1.000
_cell.length_c   1.000
_cell.angle_alpha   90.00
_cell.angle_beta   90.00
_cell.angle_gamma   90.00
#
_symmetry.space_group_name_H-M   'P 1'
#
loop_
_entity.id
_entity.type
_entity.pdbx_description
1 polymer ?
#
loop_
_entity_poly.entity_id
_entity_poly.type
_entity_poly.pdbx_seq_one_letter_code
_entity_poly.pdbx_strand_id
1 'polypeptide(L)'
;MHATYLQRVTRHFCEDKGKEFDIAAEVRHAGQATDVRHLVPLTKAGIQHFSTFLPPVRSKDDLDTLPERLKGSEELGFSPLFDPSLIDACCQRGIFPLAIAIDDNNFLFAPKLHAERAVCALAEGAAQRNPMDGFPFCEGDEGIFDKNCLGVSRKLTKAPNESTRCPSFDIFINRKEDLVDVFTLIRRQHGENWLCAPLRVCLLHMFFNPTKYATKIIVTAVRHRQYSNVPISGNSPVIQEGELVACEVGYLVGDIYASATGAYCISGGGSLQLSLTGVCMKSAGCRLWDLGMMLRYKKSLQCVSLPRKKWQKMVSARRSIPNEHILNYLRDLEKGRPVSDFLKSDVPPAIADPNSKSQHKKRLKKEAAIQRKAERRRLDL
;
A
#
# COMPACT_ATOMS: atom_id res chain seq x y z
N MET A 1 -29.69 -5.80 10.01
CA MET A 1 -29.09 -4.95 8.96
C MET A 1 -27.58 -4.92 9.16
N HIS A 2 -26.81 -5.50 8.24
CA HIS A 2 -25.35 -5.43 8.29
C HIS A 2 -24.88 -4.00 8.07
N ALA A 3 -23.76 -3.62 8.70
CA ALA A 3 -23.19 -2.31 8.49
C ALA A 3 -22.70 -2.18 7.04
N THR A 4 -23.08 -1.11 6.35
CA THR A 4 -22.77 -0.92 4.92
C THR A 4 -21.27 -0.90 4.61
N TYR A 5 -20.41 -0.52 5.55
CA TYR A 5 -18.96 -0.53 5.36
C TYR A 5 -18.33 -1.93 5.39
N LEU A 6 -19.09 -2.94 5.82
CA LEU A 6 -18.70 -4.35 5.73
C LEU A 6 -19.24 -5.02 4.46
N GLN A 7 -19.90 -4.26 3.57
CA GLN A 7 -20.23 -4.79 2.26
C GLN A 7 -18.96 -4.83 1.42
N ARG A 8 -18.72 -5.98 0.80
CA ARG A 8 -17.62 -6.16 -0.13
C ARG A 8 -17.83 -5.26 -1.34
N VAL A 9 -16.79 -4.51 -1.68
CA VAL A 9 -16.74 -3.65 -2.86
C VAL A 9 -15.78 -4.29 -3.85
N THR A 10 -16.32 -4.74 -5.00
CA THR A 10 -15.55 -5.39 -6.08
C THR A 10 -15.66 -4.66 -7.41
N ARG A 11 -16.39 -3.53 -7.48
CA ARG A 11 -16.61 -2.77 -8.73
C ARG A 11 -15.33 -2.28 -9.41
N HIS A 12 -14.25 -2.18 -8.65
CA HIS A 12 -12.93 -1.74 -9.09
C HIS A 12 -11.97 -2.92 -9.26
N PHE A 13 -12.44 -4.16 -9.15
CA PHE A 13 -11.66 -5.35 -9.44
C PHE A 13 -11.62 -5.58 -10.96
N CYS A 14 -10.48 -6.05 -11.43
CA CYS A 14 -10.33 -6.55 -12.78
C CYS A 14 -11.04 -7.89 -12.90
N GLU A 15 -11.72 -8.10 -14.02
CA GLU A 15 -12.19 -9.44 -14.39
C GLU A 15 -10.97 -10.29 -14.78
N ASP A 16 -10.64 -11.29 -13.96
CA ASP A 16 -9.77 -12.36 -14.40
C ASP A 16 -10.54 -13.10 -15.52
N LYS A 17 -10.05 -13.02 -16.77
CA LYS A 17 -10.64 -13.66 -17.96
C LYS A 17 -10.55 -15.21 -17.91
N GLY A 18 -10.93 -15.83 -16.80
CA GLY A 18 -10.84 -17.27 -16.58
C GLY A 18 -9.41 -17.82 -16.46
N LYS A 19 -8.38 -16.96 -16.39
CA LYS A 19 -7.00 -17.41 -16.18
C LYS A 19 -6.83 -17.86 -14.74
N GLU A 20 -6.65 -19.15 -14.54
CA GLU A 20 -6.30 -19.73 -13.25
C GLU A 20 -4.95 -19.21 -12.78
N PHE A 21 -4.82 -18.96 -11.48
CA PHE A 21 -3.57 -18.55 -10.85
C PHE A 21 -3.46 -19.20 -9.48
N ASP A 22 -2.24 -19.60 -9.10
CA ASP A 22 -1.95 -20.17 -7.77
C ASP A 22 -0.87 -19.32 -7.06
N ILE A 23 -1.33 -18.22 -6.45
CA ILE A 23 -0.47 -17.35 -5.63
C ILE A 23 0.12 -18.14 -4.45
N ALA A 24 -0.56 -19.17 -3.94
CA ALA A 24 -0.01 -19.99 -2.86
C ALA A 24 1.19 -20.81 -3.33
N ALA A 25 1.16 -21.36 -4.55
CA ALA A 25 2.34 -21.98 -5.18
C ALA A 25 3.47 -20.98 -5.37
N GLU A 26 3.18 -19.75 -5.84
CA GLU A 26 4.18 -18.69 -5.99
C GLU A 26 4.87 -18.36 -4.65
N VAL A 27 4.09 -18.20 -3.58
CA VAL A 27 4.60 -17.94 -2.22
C VAL A 27 5.47 -19.10 -1.71
N ARG A 28 5.01 -20.35 -1.86
CA ARG A 28 5.79 -21.54 -1.48
C ARG A 28 7.10 -21.60 -2.26
N HIS A 29 7.04 -21.44 -3.58
CA HIS A 29 8.21 -21.47 -4.45
C HIS A 29 9.23 -20.41 -4.05
N ALA A 30 8.80 -19.15 -3.88
CA ALA A 30 9.67 -18.05 -3.50
C ALA A 30 10.33 -18.21 -2.12
N GLY A 31 9.65 -18.90 -1.19
CA GLY A 31 10.19 -19.19 0.15
C GLY A 31 11.16 -20.36 0.22
N GLN A 32 11.17 -21.25 -0.78
CA GLN A 32 11.96 -22.50 -0.78
C GLN A 32 13.08 -22.51 -1.82
N ALA A 33 12.89 -21.83 -2.94
CA ALA A 33 13.86 -21.80 -4.03
C ALA A 33 15.10 -20.97 -3.65
N THR A 34 16.26 -21.41 -4.12
CA THR A 34 17.53 -20.68 -4.01
C THR A 34 17.72 -19.66 -5.13
N ASP A 35 17.06 -19.90 -6.26
CA ASP A 35 17.04 -19.05 -7.45
C ASP A 35 15.62 -18.99 -8.00
N VAL A 36 15.11 -17.77 -8.15
CA VAL A 36 13.78 -17.49 -8.70
C VAL A 36 13.85 -16.61 -9.94
N ARG A 37 15.05 -16.46 -10.53
CA ARG A 37 15.22 -15.66 -11.74
C ARG A 37 14.35 -16.22 -12.85
N HIS A 38 13.70 -15.32 -13.57
CA HIS A 38 12.83 -15.67 -14.69
C HIS A 38 13.25 -14.91 -15.93
N LEU A 39 13.64 -15.65 -16.97
CA LEU A 39 13.98 -15.10 -18.28
C LEU A 39 12.77 -15.18 -19.20
N VAL A 40 12.30 -14.02 -19.63
CA VAL A 40 11.20 -13.88 -20.60
C VAL A 40 11.67 -14.44 -21.95
N PRO A 41 10.87 -15.29 -22.61
CA PRO A 41 11.26 -15.94 -23.87
C PRO A 41 11.19 -14.97 -25.06
N LEU A 42 12.09 -13.98 -25.08
CA LEU A 42 12.24 -13.05 -26.20
C LEU A 42 13.26 -13.56 -27.22
N THR A 43 12.90 -13.49 -28.50
CA THR A 43 13.85 -13.73 -29.59
C THR A 43 14.89 -12.60 -29.65
N LYS A 44 16.03 -12.85 -30.31
CA LYS A 44 17.03 -11.80 -30.60
C LYS A 44 16.41 -10.60 -31.32
N ALA A 45 15.48 -10.86 -32.24
CA ALA A 45 14.73 -9.82 -32.95
C ALA A 45 13.83 -9.01 -31.99
N GLY A 46 13.15 -9.68 -31.05
CA GLY A 46 12.37 -9.01 -30.01
C GLY A 46 13.22 -8.11 -29.11
N ILE A 47 14.38 -8.59 -28.64
CA ILE A 47 15.32 -7.79 -27.85
C ILE A 47 15.81 -6.58 -28.64
N GLN A 48 16.16 -6.76 -29.92
CA GLN A 48 16.58 -5.67 -30.79
C GLN A 48 15.45 -4.65 -30.99
N HIS A 49 14.22 -5.11 -31.17
CA HIS A 49 13.04 -4.26 -31.31
C HIS A 49 12.84 -3.37 -30.08
N PHE A 50 12.75 -3.96 -28.87
CA PHE A 50 12.62 -3.19 -27.63
C PHE A 50 13.79 -2.21 -27.42
N SER A 51 15.01 -2.59 -27.79
CA SER A 51 16.19 -1.72 -27.69
C SER A 51 16.13 -0.47 -28.55
N THR A 52 15.21 -0.38 -29.51
CA THR A 52 15.03 0.84 -30.33
C THR A 52 14.27 1.96 -29.61
N PHE A 53 13.48 1.63 -28.57
CA PHE A 53 12.66 2.60 -27.85
C PHE A 53 12.74 2.48 -26.31
N LEU A 54 13.40 1.47 -25.76
CA LEU A 54 13.72 1.35 -24.34
C LEU A 54 15.22 1.05 -24.17
N PRO A 55 15.96 1.79 -23.32
CA PRO A 55 17.34 1.46 -23.02
C PRO A 55 17.44 0.10 -22.29
N PRO A 56 18.30 -0.83 -22.76
CA PRO A 56 18.45 -2.13 -22.13
C PRO A 56 19.15 -2.05 -20.78
N VAL A 57 18.68 -2.86 -19.83
CA VAL A 57 19.26 -3.09 -18.50
C VAL A 57 19.60 -4.57 -18.38
N ARG A 58 20.87 -4.89 -18.60
CA ARG A 58 21.42 -6.26 -18.62
C ARG A 58 22.02 -6.64 -17.27
N SER A 59 22.57 -5.66 -16.56
CA SER A 59 23.15 -5.83 -15.23
C SER A 59 22.76 -4.68 -14.29
N LYS A 60 23.22 -4.77 -13.04
CA LYS A 60 23.05 -3.69 -12.05
C LYS A 60 23.81 -2.42 -12.45
N ASP A 61 24.91 -2.55 -13.18
CA ASP A 61 25.78 -1.43 -13.56
C ASP A 61 25.10 -0.53 -14.61
N ASP A 62 24.25 -1.12 -15.46
CA ASP A 62 23.44 -0.38 -16.42
C ASP A 62 22.48 0.61 -15.74
N LEU A 63 22.12 0.38 -14.46
CA LEU A 63 21.23 1.27 -13.72
C LEU A 63 21.89 2.62 -13.39
N ASP A 64 23.22 2.67 -13.30
CA ASP A 64 23.96 3.91 -12.99
C ASP A 64 23.98 4.88 -14.17
N THR A 65 23.84 4.36 -15.40
CA THR A 65 23.79 5.15 -16.64
C THR A 65 22.39 5.21 -17.26
N LEU A 66 21.40 4.56 -16.64
CA LEU A 66 20.02 4.57 -17.12
C LEU A 66 19.44 6.01 -17.22
N PRO A 67 19.63 6.92 -16.23
CA PRO A 67 19.08 8.27 -16.31
C PRO A 67 19.54 9.06 -17.53
N GLU A 68 20.80 8.89 -17.95
CA GLU A 68 21.41 9.56 -19.11
C GLU A 68 20.94 8.93 -20.43
N ARG A 69 20.62 7.64 -20.42
CA ARG A 69 20.12 6.92 -21.60
C ARG A 69 18.64 7.16 -21.89
N LEU A 70 17.87 7.59 -20.89
CA LEU A 70 16.48 8.01 -21.05
C LEU A 70 16.42 9.41 -21.70
N LYS A 71 15.74 9.53 -22.85
CA LYS A 71 15.61 10.80 -23.58
C LYS A 71 14.31 11.51 -23.22
N GLY A 72 14.38 12.84 -23.08
CA GLY A 72 13.19 13.68 -22.87
C GLY A 72 12.32 13.22 -21.69
N SER A 73 11.08 12.82 -21.97
CA SER A 73 10.11 12.34 -20.98
C SER A 73 10.11 10.82 -20.78
N GLU A 74 11.03 10.08 -21.38
CA GLU A 74 11.13 8.63 -21.19
C GLU A 74 11.43 8.29 -19.72
N GLU A 75 10.78 7.25 -19.21
CA GLU A 75 10.87 6.84 -17.80
C GLU A 75 11.25 5.36 -17.64
N LEU A 76 11.38 4.59 -18.71
CA LEU A 76 11.48 3.12 -18.64
C LEU A 76 12.77 2.62 -19.27
N GLY A 77 13.53 1.81 -18.53
CA GLY A 77 14.44 0.83 -19.13
C GLY A 77 13.72 -0.49 -19.38
N PHE A 78 14.43 -1.49 -19.91
CA PHE A 78 13.88 -2.85 -20.00
C PHE A 78 14.91 -3.95 -19.75
N SER A 79 14.45 -5.08 -19.23
CA SER A 79 15.22 -6.31 -19.09
C SER A 79 14.32 -7.52 -19.35
N PRO A 80 14.75 -8.51 -20.15
CA PRO A 80 14.05 -9.80 -20.24
C PRO A 80 14.25 -10.63 -18.96
N LEU A 81 15.11 -10.21 -18.03
CA LEU A 81 15.39 -10.95 -16.81
C LEU A 81 14.69 -10.30 -15.62
N PHE A 82 13.79 -11.05 -14.99
CA PHE A 82 13.37 -10.78 -13.62
C PHE A 82 14.40 -11.42 -12.69
N ASP A 83 15.13 -10.60 -11.96
CA ASP A 83 16.14 -11.02 -10.98
C ASP A 83 15.93 -10.22 -9.68
N PRO A 84 15.71 -10.89 -8.52
CA PRO A 84 15.61 -10.22 -7.23
C PRO A 84 16.78 -9.27 -6.95
N SER A 85 17.98 -9.63 -7.39
CA SER A 85 19.19 -8.84 -7.20
C SER A 85 19.20 -7.57 -8.06
N LEU A 86 18.62 -7.61 -9.25
CA LEU A 86 18.46 -6.45 -10.12
C LEU A 86 17.33 -5.54 -9.61
N ILE A 87 16.24 -6.12 -9.11
CA ILE A 87 15.13 -5.40 -8.48
C ILE A 87 15.62 -4.67 -7.22
N ASP A 88 16.38 -5.33 -6.35
CA ASP A 88 17.04 -4.70 -5.21
C ASP A 88 17.89 -3.51 -5.65
N ALA A 89 18.73 -3.69 -6.67
CA ALA A 89 19.58 -2.63 -7.19
C ALA A 89 18.80 -1.44 -7.78
N CYS A 90 17.61 -1.68 -8.36
CA CYS A 90 16.69 -0.64 -8.80
C CYS A 90 16.18 0.17 -7.61
N CYS A 91 15.62 -0.49 -6.60
CA CYS A 91 15.09 0.15 -5.41
C CYS A 91 16.16 0.99 -4.71
N GLN A 92 17.38 0.45 -4.54
CA GLN A 92 18.54 1.14 -3.96
C GLN A 92 19.03 2.36 -4.76
N ARG A 93 18.52 2.59 -5.97
CA ARG A 93 18.80 3.77 -6.81
C ARG A 93 17.59 4.67 -6.99
N GLY A 94 16.49 4.40 -6.28
CA GLY A 94 15.24 5.12 -6.43
C GLY A 94 14.54 4.83 -7.75
N ILE A 95 14.84 3.70 -8.40
CA ILE A 95 14.20 3.24 -9.62
C ILE A 95 13.09 2.28 -9.21
N PHE A 96 11.87 2.56 -9.68
CA PHE A 96 10.68 1.79 -9.31
C PHE A 96 10.65 0.46 -10.08
N PRO A 97 10.57 -0.70 -9.41
CA PRO A 97 10.51 -1.98 -10.09
C PRO A 97 9.12 -2.21 -10.68
N LEU A 98 9.00 -2.05 -12.00
CA LEU A 98 7.76 -2.20 -12.75
C LEU A 98 7.89 -3.32 -13.78
N ALA A 99 6.77 -3.89 -14.20
CA ALA A 99 6.69 -4.73 -15.39
C ALA A 99 5.74 -4.10 -16.41
N ILE A 100 5.98 -4.36 -17.69
CA ILE A 100 5.06 -4.03 -18.78
C ILE A 100 4.60 -5.30 -19.49
N ALA A 101 3.34 -5.37 -19.90
CA ALA A 101 2.84 -6.48 -20.70
C ALA A 101 3.40 -6.40 -22.12
N ILE A 102 3.91 -7.52 -22.63
CA ILE A 102 4.33 -7.67 -24.03
C ILE A 102 3.19 -8.35 -24.82
N ASP A 103 2.56 -9.33 -24.20
CA ASP A 103 1.35 -9.99 -24.68
C ASP A 103 0.52 -10.44 -23.46
N ASP A 104 -0.48 -11.29 -23.69
CA ASP A 104 -1.40 -11.78 -22.67
C ASP A 104 -0.73 -12.58 -21.54
N ASN A 105 0.44 -13.17 -21.78
CA ASN A 105 1.12 -14.09 -20.86
C ASN A 105 2.55 -13.67 -20.52
N ASN A 106 3.18 -12.84 -21.36
CA ASN A 106 4.57 -12.42 -21.20
C ASN A 106 4.65 -10.96 -20.74
N PHE A 107 5.49 -10.75 -19.73
CA PHE A 107 5.76 -9.44 -19.16
C PHE A 107 7.25 -9.16 -19.25
N LEU A 108 7.63 -7.91 -19.45
CA LEU A 108 9.02 -7.45 -19.46
C LEU A 108 9.30 -6.72 -18.17
N PHE A 109 10.43 -6.99 -17.52
CA PHE A 109 10.87 -6.15 -16.41
C PHE A 109 11.25 -4.77 -16.97
N ALA A 110 10.66 -3.71 -16.43
CA ALA A 110 10.80 -2.36 -16.95
C ALA A 110 11.09 -1.37 -15.80
N PRO A 111 12.35 -1.29 -15.33
CA PRO A 111 12.74 -0.35 -14.28
C PRO A 111 12.28 1.07 -14.62
N LYS A 112 11.43 1.64 -13.76
CA LYS A 112 10.79 2.93 -13.98
C LYS A 112 11.43 4.04 -13.16
N LEU A 113 12.05 4.98 -13.86
CA LEU A 113 12.56 6.21 -13.30
C LEU A 113 11.60 7.36 -13.65
N HIS A 114 10.60 7.61 -12.81
CA HIS A 114 9.67 8.73 -13.04
C HIS A 114 10.41 10.06 -13.19
N ALA A 115 9.89 10.93 -14.04
CA ALA A 115 10.34 12.31 -14.21
C ALA A 115 10.20 13.10 -12.90
N GLU A 116 9.12 12.84 -12.16
CA GLU A 116 8.86 13.41 -10.85
C GLU A 116 8.31 12.36 -9.88
N ARG A 117 8.69 12.45 -8.61
CA ARG A 117 8.20 11.63 -7.50
C ARG A 117 7.31 12.45 -6.58
N ALA A 118 6.18 11.88 -6.19
CA ALA A 118 5.34 12.40 -5.12
C ALA A 118 5.89 11.89 -3.79
N VAL A 119 6.41 12.80 -2.98
CA VAL A 119 7.02 12.48 -1.69
C VAL A 119 6.41 13.30 -0.58
N CYS A 120 6.33 12.75 0.62
CA CYS A 120 6.11 13.52 1.85
C CYS A 120 7.08 13.09 2.95
N ALA A 121 7.34 14.00 3.86
CA ALA A 121 8.11 13.78 5.07
C ALA A 121 7.21 13.16 6.13
N LEU A 122 7.72 12.10 6.76
CA LEU A 122 7.15 11.48 7.94
C LEU A 122 7.73 12.19 9.17
N ALA A 123 7.23 13.39 9.43
CA ALA A 123 7.73 14.33 10.43
C ALA A 123 6.61 14.80 11.37
N GLU A 124 6.97 15.34 12.54
CA GLU A 124 5.99 15.98 13.45
C GLU A 124 5.63 17.41 13.08
N GLY A 125 6.44 18.08 12.26
CA GLY A 125 6.24 19.46 11.89
C GLY A 125 7.36 20.01 11.02
N ALA A 126 7.21 21.27 10.59
CA ALA A 126 8.15 21.95 9.69
C ALA A 126 9.61 21.92 10.21
N ALA A 127 9.80 22.06 11.53
CA ALA A 127 11.11 22.04 12.18
C ALA A 127 11.85 20.70 12.01
N GLN A 128 11.14 19.59 11.81
CA GLN A 128 11.74 18.28 11.54
C GLN A 128 11.86 17.97 10.05
N ARG A 129 10.96 18.50 9.21
CA ARG A 129 10.98 18.34 7.75
C ARG A 129 12.08 19.18 7.10
N ASN A 130 12.16 20.47 7.41
CA ASN A 130 13.02 21.41 6.69
C ASN A 130 14.54 21.12 6.81
N PRO A 131 15.04 20.53 7.91
CA PRO A 131 16.44 20.08 7.97
C PRO A 131 16.71 18.76 7.22
N MET A 132 15.71 18.12 6.59
CA MET A 132 15.95 16.88 5.85
C MET A 132 16.73 17.16 4.56
N ASP A 133 17.99 16.73 4.53
CA ASP A 133 18.85 16.87 3.35
C ASP A 133 18.18 16.36 2.07
N GLY A 134 18.10 17.24 1.06
CA GLY A 134 17.52 16.95 -0.24
C GLY A 134 16.00 17.09 -0.35
N PHE A 135 15.28 17.21 0.77
CA PHE A 135 13.86 17.52 0.77
C PHE A 135 13.64 19.02 0.47
N PRO A 136 12.65 19.40 -0.36
CA PRO A 136 12.36 20.81 -0.63
C PRO A 136 12.02 21.59 0.65
N PHE A 137 12.48 22.83 0.75
CA PHE A 137 11.97 23.73 1.78
C PHE A 137 10.49 24.03 1.48
N CYS A 138 9.64 23.83 2.48
CA CYS A 138 8.21 24.13 2.42
C CYS A 138 7.82 25.01 3.61
N GLU A 139 6.73 25.75 3.47
CA GLU A 139 6.13 26.51 4.56
C GLU A 139 4.96 25.74 5.19
N GLY A 140 4.68 26.00 6.47
CA GLY A 140 3.59 25.34 7.19
C GLY A 140 3.68 23.80 7.12
N ASP A 141 2.54 23.16 6.84
CA ASP A 141 2.39 21.69 6.81
C ASP A 141 2.63 21.07 5.42
N GLU A 142 2.92 21.87 4.38
CA GLU A 142 3.16 21.33 3.03
C GLU A 142 4.32 20.33 3.03
N GLY A 143 4.16 19.18 2.39
CA GLY A 143 5.18 18.14 2.37
C GLY A 143 5.24 17.29 3.64
N ILE A 144 4.38 17.48 4.64
CA ILE A 144 4.31 16.62 5.83
C ILE A 144 3.14 15.66 5.68
N PHE A 145 3.33 14.40 6.03
CA PHE A 145 2.22 13.45 6.07
C PHE A 145 1.26 13.78 7.24
N ASP A 146 -0.01 14.04 6.93
CA ASP A 146 -1.11 14.10 7.90
C ASP A 146 -2.18 13.03 7.61
N LYS A 147 -2.36 12.12 8.57
CA LYS A 147 -3.38 11.06 8.53
C LYS A 147 -4.80 11.61 8.45
N ASN A 148 -5.05 12.82 8.96
CA ASN A 148 -6.38 13.41 9.00
C ASN A 148 -6.86 13.85 7.61
N CYS A 149 -5.95 14.14 6.67
CA CYS A 149 -6.31 14.55 5.31
C CYS A 149 -6.97 13.43 4.48
N LEU A 150 -6.84 12.16 4.89
CA LEU A 150 -7.43 11.02 4.18
C LEU A 150 -8.90 10.76 4.54
N GLY A 151 -9.42 11.40 5.58
CA GLY A 151 -10.84 11.33 5.96
C GLY A 151 -11.32 9.93 6.38
N VAL A 152 -10.51 9.19 7.15
CA VAL A 152 -10.88 7.84 7.60
C VAL A 152 -12.16 7.89 8.46
N SER A 153 -13.15 7.10 8.07
CA SER A 153 -14.43 7.01 8.79
C SER A 153 -14.21 6.48 10.21
N ARG A 154 -14.80 7.14 11.22
CA ARG A 154 -14.80 6.68 12.63
C ARG A 154 -15.32 5.25 12.81
N LYS A 155 -16.10 4.74 11.85
CA LYS A 155 -16.59 3.35 11.88
C LYS A 155 -15.48 2.33 11.64
N LEU A 156 -14.41 2.72 10.94
CA LEU A 156 -13.23 1.89 10.66
C LEU A 156 -12.16 1.98 11.75
N THR A 157 -12.29 2.94 12.68
CA THR A 157 -11.31 3.19 13.76
C THR A 157 -11.84 2.80 15.15
N LYS A 158 -12.92 2.02 15.20
CA LYS A 158 -13.49 1.57 16.47
C LYS A 158 -12.51 0.66 17.20
N ALA A 159 -12.41 0.85 18.51
CA ALA A 159 -11.68 -0.07 19.36
C ALA A 159 -12.40 -1.43 19.38
N PRO A 160 -11.65 -2.53 19.51
CA PRO A 160 -12.24 -3.84 19.69
C PRO A 160 -13.02 -3.89 21.00
N ASN A 161 -14.13 -4.63 21.00
CA ASN A 161 -14.93 -4.85 22.21
C ASN A 161 -15.38 -6.31 22.23
N GLU A 162 -14.78 -7.11 23.12
CA GLU A 162 -14.98 -8.56 23.18
C GLU A 162 -16.41 -8.97 23.57
N SER A 163 -17.11 -8.16 24.38
CA SER A 163 -18.48 -8.47 24.82
C SER A 163 -19.53 -8.19 23.74
N THR A 164 -19.38 -7.11 23.00
CA THR A 164 -20.29 -6.73 21.91
C THR A 164 -19.88 -7.29 20.55
N ARG A 165 -18.63 -7.77 20.43
CA ARG A 165 -18.00 -8.22 19.17
C ARG A 165 -18.21 -7.22 18.05
N CYS A 166 -18.10 -5.93 18.37
CA CYS A 166 -18.38 -4.89 17.40
C CYS A 166 -17.32 -4.92 16.29
N PRO A 167 -17.70 -4.72 15.01
CA PRO A 167 -16.74 -4.75 13.92
C PRO A 167 -15.61 -3.75 14.14
N SER A 168 -14.40 -4.27 14.18
CA SER A 168 -13.14 -3.56 14.38
C SER A 168 -12.06 -4.19 13.49
N PHE A 169 -10.91 -3.55 13.37
CA PHE A 169 -9.87 -3.98 12.43
C PHE A 169 -8.52 -4.03 13.12
N ASP A 170 -7.70 -4.98 12.68
CA ASP A 170 -6.32 -5.14 13.11
C ASP A 170 -5.39 -4.95 11.90
N ILE A 171 -4.25 -4.30 12.12
CA ILE A 171 -3.17 -4.20 11.14
C ILE A 171 -2.06 -5.18 11.50
N PHE A 172 -1.57 -5.88 10.48
CA PHE A 172 -0.42 -6.78 10.51
C PHE A 172 0.61 -6.25 9.52
N ILE A 173 1.88 -6.32 9.86
CA ILE A 173 2.99 -6.00 8.94
C ILE A 173 3.91 -7.21 8.88
N ASN A 174 4.28 -7.64 7.68
CA ASN A 174 5.20 -8.74 7.39
C ASN A 174 4.83 -10.10 8.00
N ARG A 175 3.56 -10.31 8.35
CA ARG A 175 3.06 -11.63 8.77
C ARG A 175 2.93 -12.56 7.56
N LYS A 176 3.62 -13.71 7.59
CA LYS A 176 3.76 -14.64 6.45
C LYS A 176 2.42 -15.21 5.99
N GLU A 177 1.51 -15.44 6.93
CA GLU A 177 0.17 -15.96 6.72
C GLU A 177 -0.70 -15.02 5.88
N ASP A 178 -0.33 -13.74 5.77
CA ASP A 178 -1.07 -12.74 4.99
C ASP A 178 -0.65 -12.67 3.53
N LEU A 179 0.50 -13.22 3.14
CA LEU A 179 1.07 -13.03 1.81
C LEU A 179 0.11 -13.48 0.71
N VAL A 180 -0.47 -14.68 0.82
CA VAL A 180 -1.38 -15.21 -0.20
C VAL A 180 -2.59 -14.30 -0.39
N ASP A 181 -3.24 -13.87 0.69
CA ASP A 181 -4.41 -13.01 0.64
C ASP A 181 -4.06 -11.61 0.09
N VAL A 182 -2.92 -11.05 0.50
CA VAL A 182 -2.48 -9.71 0.06
C VAL A 182 -2.22 -9.69 -1.45
N PHE A 183 -1.42 -10.63 -1.96
CA PHE A 183 -1.11 -10.68 -3.39
C PHE A 183 -2.33 -11.09 -4.22
N THR A 184 -3.23 -11.93 -3.68
CA THR A 184 -4.52 -12.24 -4.32
C THR A 184 -5.40 -11.00 -4.43
N LEU A 185 -5.53 -10.20 -3.37
CA LEU A 185 -6.34 -8.99 -3.38
C LEU A 185 -5.76 -7.92 -4.34
N ILE A 186 -4.44 -7.77 -4.38
CA ILE A 186 -3.76 -6.88 -5.34
C ILE A 186 -4.04 -7.32 -6.77
N ARG A 187 -3.90 -8.61 -7.08
CA ARG A 187 -4.18 -9.13 -8.42
C ARG A 187 -5.64 -8.94 -8.79
N ARG A 188 -6.59 -9.26 -7.90
CA ARG A 188 -8.02 -9.02 -8.15
C ARG A 188 -8.31 -7.56 -8.44
N GLN A 189 -7.67 -6.62 -7.72
CA GLN A 189 -7.91 -5.20 -7.91
C GLN A 189 -7.30 -4.64 -9.21
N HIS A 190 -6.08 -5.04 -9.54
CA HIS A 190 -5.30 -4.38 -10.61
C HIS A 190 -4.99 -5.26 -11.83
N GLY A 191 -5.29 -6.55 -11.76
CA GLY A 191 -4.97 -7.54 -12.78
C GLY A 191 -3.53 -8.04 -12.73
N GLU A 192 -3.22 -9.01 -13.58
CA GLU A 192 -1.90 -9.64 -13.65
C GLU A 192 -0.80 -8.69 -14.17
N ASN A 193 -1.15 -7.73 -15.03
CA ASN A 193 -0.19 -6.79 -15.61
C ASN A 193 0.39 -5.81 -14.60
N TRP A 194 -0.30 -5.56 -13.49
CA TRP A 194 0.13 -4.58 -12.50
C TRP A 194 1.31 -5.06 -11.66
N LEU A 195 1.26 -6.32 -11.25
CA LEU A 195 2.30 -6.97 -10.47
C LEU A 195 2.36 -8.44 -10.89
N CYS A 196 2.97 -8.73 -12.04
CA CYS A 196 2.96 -10.05 -12.65
C CYS A 196 3.68 -11.12 -11.82
N ALA A 197 3.41 -12.40 -12.09
CA ALA A 197 3.96 -13.55 -11.37
C ALA A 197 5.50 -13.49 -11.25
N PRO A 198 6.29 -13.25 -12.32
CA PRO A 198 7.74 -13.13 -12.17
C PRO A 198 8.18 -12.03 -11.20
N LEU A 199 7.52 -10.88 -11.21
CA LEU A 199 7.81 -9.78 -10.30
C LEU A 199 7.37 -10.10 -8.86
N ARG A 200 6.18 -10.68 -8.66
CA ARG A 200 5.70 -11.13 -7.35
C ARG A 200 6.67 -12.13 -6.72
N VAL A 201 7.07 -13.15 -7.48
CA VAL A 201 8.01 -14.18 -7.00
C VAL A 201 9.34 -13.54 -6.60
N CYS A 202 9.86 -12.57 -7.35
CA CYS A 202 11.07 -11.86 -6.96
C CYS A 202 10.90 -11.09 -5.64
N LEU A 203 9.80 -10.33 -5.48
CA LEU A 203 9.52 -9.60 -4.24
C LEU A 203 9.32 -10.55 -3.05
N LEU A 204 8.62 -11.67 -3.24
CA LEU A 204 8.44 -12.70 -2.23
C LEU A 204 9.78 -13.34 -1.85
N HIS A 205 10.65 -13.63 -2.82
CA HIS A 205 11.98 -14.17 -2.53
C HIS A 205 12.82 -13.16 -1.74
N MET A 206 12.74 -11.86 -2.07
CA MET A 206 13.38 -10.80 -1.27
C MET A 206 12.81 -10.71 0.15
N PHE A 207 11.49 -10.87 0.30
CA PHE A 207 10.81 -10.92 1.59
C PHE A 207 11.29 -12.09 2.46
N PHE A 208 11.42 -13.30 1.90
CA PHE A 208 11.88 -14.48 2.63
C PHE A 208 13.38 -14.53 2.90
N ASN A 209 14.18 -13.78 2.14
CA ASN A 209 15.64 -13.75 2.26
C ASN A 209 16.17 -12.34 2.58
N PRO A 210 15.71 -11.69 3.67
CA PRO A 210 15.98 -10.27 3.90
C PRO A 210 17.46 -9.97 4.15
N THR A 211 18.30 -10.95 4.50
CA THR A 211 19.74 -10.78 4.67
C THR A 211 20.51 -10.72 3.34
N LYS A 212 19.93 -11.21 2.23
CA LYS A 212 20.55 -11.21 0.90
C LYS A 212 20.41 -9.87 0.16
N TYR A 213 19.48 -9.01 0.59
CA TYR A 213 19.11 -7.80 -0.13
C TYR A 213 19.16 -6.58 0.78
N ALA A 214 19.63 -5.44 0.27
CA ALA A 214 19.64 -4.20 1.05
C ALA A 214 18.21 -3.66 1.24
N THR A 215 17.39 -3.77 0.19
CA THR A 215 15.98 -3.38 0.18
C THR A 215 15.15 -4.37 0.99
N LYS A 216 14.26 -3.88 1.85
CA LYS A 216 13.36 -4.73 2.66
C LYS A 216 11.94 -4.62 2.14
N ILE A 217 11.34 -5.76 1.79
CA ILE A 217 9.93 -5.78 1.37
C ILE A 217 9.04 -5.65 2.59
N ILE A 218 8.06 -4.76 2.49
CA ILE A 218 7.09 -4.49 3.54
C ILE A 218 5.70 -4.82 3.00
N VAL A 219 5.00 -5.70 3.69
CA VAL A 219 3.65 -6.13 3.37
C VAL A 219 2.75 -5.74 4.53
N THR A 220 1.77 -4.89 4.28
CA THR A 220 0.76 -4.49 5.27
C THR A 220 -0.56 -5.18 4.95
N ALA A 221 -1.24 -5.67 5.99
CA ALA A 221 -2.52 -6.33 5.90
C ALA A 221 -3.45 -5.77 6.97
N VAL A 222 -4.60 -5.23 6.57
CA VAL A 222 -5.67 -4.80 7.47
C VAL A 222 -6.77 -5.84 7.39
N ARG A 223 -7.06 -6.50 8.51
CA ARG A 223 -8.10 -7.53 8.59
C ARG A 223 -9.25 -7.09 9.48
N HIS A 224 -10.45 -7.52 9.13
CA HIS A 224 -11.58 -7.49 10.05
C HIS A 224 -11.26 -8.40 11.23
N ARG A 225 -11.33 -7.88 12.46
CA ARG A 225 -10.95 -8.61 13.67
C ARG A 225 -11.75 -9.91 13.79
N GLN A 226 -11.05 -10.96 14.22
CA GLN A 226 -11.65 -12.26 14.45
C GLN A 226 -12.03 -12.43 15.92
N TYR A 227 -13.31 -12.66 16.19
CA TYR A 227 -13.82 -12.97 17.54
C TYR A 227 -14.23 -14.44 17.67
N SER A 228 -14.50 -15.10 16.54
CA SER A 228 -14.96 -16.47 16.46
C SER A 228 -14.10 -17.29 15.48
N ASN A 229 -13.98 -18.59 15.74
CA ASN A 229 -13.25 -19.52 14.86
C ASN A 229 -14.14 -20.05 13.72
N VAL A 230 -15.11 -19.25 13.26
CA VAL A 230 -15.97 -19.64 12.14
C VAL A 230 -15.16 -19.54 10.85
N PRO A 231 -15.11 -20.59 10.01
CA PRO A 231 -14.41 -20.54 8.73
C PRO A 231 -14.99 -19.45 7.81
N ILE A 232 -14.10 -18.78 7.07
CA ILE A 232 -14.50 -17.78 6.08
C ILE A 232 -15.16 -18.49 4.89
N SER A 233 -16.37 -18.08 4.50
CA SER A 233 -17.01 -18.53 3.26
C SER A 233 -16.64 -17.63 2.09
N GLY A 234 -16.03 -18.21 1.05
CA GLY A 234 -15.34 -17.48 -0.02
C GLY A 234 -16.20 -16.55 -0.90
N ASN A 235 -17.53 -16.65 -0.84
CA ASN A 235 -18.44 -15.93 -1.74
C ASN A 235 -19.45 -15.01 -1.02
N SER A 236 -19.22 -14.69 0.25
CA SER A 236 -20.11 -13.79 0.98
C SER A 236 -20.00 -12.34 0.45
N PRO A 237 -21.13 -11.67 0.17
CA PRO A 237 -21.14 -10.23 -0.15
C PRO A 237 -20.82 -9.36 1.08
N VAL A 238 -20.84 -9.95 2.27
CA VAL A 238 -20.47 -9.30 3.54
C VAL A 238 -19.09 -9.79 3.96
N ILE A 239 -18.21 -8.87 4.33
CA ILE A 239 -16.90 -9.15 4.90
C ILE A 239 -17.07 -9.91 6.22
N GLN A 240 -16.37 -11.02 6.32
CA GLN A 240 -16.42 -11.89 7.50
C GLN A 240 -15.29 -11.58 8.47
N GLU A 241 -15.41 -12.06 9.70
CA GLU A 241 -14.33 -12.01 10.69
C GLU A 241 -13.06 -12.69 10.17
N GLY A 242 -11.89 -12.13 10.46
CA GLY A 242 -10.58 -12.62 9.99
C GLY A 242 -10.23 -12.26 8.54
N GLU A 243 -11.17 -11.72 7.77
CA GLU A 243 -10.95 -11.45 6.36
C GLU A 243 -10.09 -10.21 6.11
N LEU A 244 -9.22 -10.27 5.09
CA LEU A 244 -8.43 -9.14 4.59
C LEU A 244 -9.33 -8.10 3.91
N VAL A 245 -9.26 -6.84 4.40
CA VAL A 245 -10.07 -5.74 3.87
C VAL A 245 -9.29 -4.68 3.12
N ALA A 246 -8.01 -4.52 3.43
CA ALA A 246 -7.09 -3.65 2.72
C ALA A 246 -5.64 -4.11 2.93
N CYS A 247 -4.77 -3.80 1.97
CA CYS A 247 -3.36 -4.17 2.02
C CYS A 247 -2.49 -3.23 1.19
N GLU A 248 -1.19 -3.30 1.43
CA GLU A 248 -0.17 -2.67 0.58
C GLU A 248 1.10 -3.52 0.57
N VAL A 249 1.73 -3.61 -0.59
CA VAL A 249 3.12 -4.04 -0.76
C VAL A 249 3.94 -2.79 -1.08
N GLY A 250 5.03 -2.62 -0.35
CA GLY A 250 6.01 -1.57 -0.54
C GLY A 250 7.40 -2.06 -0.18
N TYR A 251 8.35 -1.15 -0.12
CA TYR A 251 9.73 -1.49 0.23
C TYR A 251 10.44 -0.36 0.98
N LEU A 252 11.44 -0.75 1.77
CA LEU A 252 12.28 0.13 2.58
C LEU A 252 13.68 0.21 1.98
N VAL A 253 14.19 1.43 1.81
CA VAL A 253 15.57 1.74 1.40
C VAL A 253 16.14 2.76 2.38
N GLY A 254 17.06 2.31 3.25
CA GLY A 254 17.45 3.11 4.42
C GLY A 254 16.23 3.43 5.28
N ASP A 255 15.93 4.72 5.44
CA ASP A 255 14.75 5.23 6.16
C ASP A 255 13.63 5.78 5.25
N ILE A 256 13.68 5.44 3.96
CA ILE A 256 12.66 5.78 2.97
C ILE A 256 11.72 4.59 2.79
N TYR A 257 10.44 4.80 3.06
CA TYR A 257 9.39 3.86 2.69
C TYR A 257 8.84 4.23 1.31
N ALA A 258 8.77 3.27 0.39
CA ALA A 258 8.18 3.44 -0.93
C ALA A 258 6.97 2.52 -1.10
N SER A 259 5.81 3.10 -1.39
CA SER A 259 4.61 2.34 -1.74
C SER A 259 4.73 1.81 -3.16
N ALA A 260 4.56 0.50 -3.34
CA ALA A 260 4.50 -0.10 -4.67
C ALA A 260 3.07 -0.27 -5.16
N THR A 261 2.23 -0.95 -4.38
CA THR A 261 0.83 -1.15 -4.74
C THR A 261 -0.03 -1.47 -3.53
N GLY A 262 -1.22 -0.90 -3.46
CA GLY A 262 -2.22 -1.17 -2.44
C GLY A 262 -3.54 -1.63 -3.03
N ALA A 263 -4.32 -2.40 -2.26
CA ALA A 263 -5.63 -2.88 -2.66
C ALA A 263 -6.59 -2.94 -1.47
N TYR A 264 -7.90 -2.93 -1.74
CA TYR A 264 -8.94 -2.96 -0.71
C TYR A 264 -10.25 -3.52 -1.25
N CYS A 265 -11.09 -4.05 -0.36
CA CYS A 265 -12.40 -4.61 -0.71
C CYS A 265 -13.56 -4.03 0.11
N ILE A 266 -13.35 -2.91 0.82
CA ILE A 266 -14.39 -2.20 1.59
C ILE A 266 -14.46 -0.71 1.28
N SER A 267 -15.61 -0.09 1.53
CA SER A 267 -15.76 1.37 1.42
C SER A 267 -14.87 2.10 2.43
N GLY A 268 -13.96 2.95 1.94
CA GLY A 268 -12.98 3.66 2.77
C GLY A 268 -11.72 2.85 3.07
N GLY A 269 -11.59 1.63 2.53
CA GLY A 269 -10.41 0.78 2.72
C GLY A 269 -9.11 1.40 2.23
N GLY A 270 -9.13 2.10 1.08
CA GLY A 270 -7.95 2.83 0.59
C GLY A 270 -7.47 3.95 1.52
N SER A 271 -8.39 4.80 2.02
CA SER A 271 -8.05 5.83 3.00
C SER A 271 -7.53 5.23 4.30
N LEU A 272 -8.15 4.13 4.77
CA LEU A 272 -7.74 3.41 5.96
C LEU A 272 -6.31 2.87 5.82
N GLN A 273 -6.04 2.18 4.71
CA GLN A 273 -4.73 1.61 4.39
C GLN A 273 -3.65 2.68 4.33
N LEU A 274 -3.84 3.75 3.55
CA LEU A 274 -2.84 4.82 3.44
C LEU A 274 -2.59 5.50 4.79
N SER A 275 -3.65 5.75 5.58
CA SER A 275 -3.48 6.39 6.90
C SER A 275 -2.68 5.51 7.84
N LEU A 276 -2.99 4.23 7.89
CA LEU A 276 -2.29 3.27 8.73
C LEU A 276 -0.84 3.09 8.29
N THR A 277 -0.59 2.90 6.99
CA THR A 277 0.76 2.77 6.46
C THR A 277 1.60 3.99 6.83
N GLY A 278 1.13 5.21 6.55
CA GLY A 278 1.88 6.43 6.89
C GLY A 278 2.15 6.57 8.38
N VAL A 279 1.17 6.28 9.25
CA VAL A 279 1.36 6.33 10.71
C VAL A 279 2.35 5.26 11.18
N CYS A 280 2.19 4.01 10.76
CA CYS A 280 3.09 2.92 11.15
C CYS A 280 4.53 3.18 10.69
N MET A 281 4.73 3.65 9.45
CA MET A 281 6.07 3.96 8.94
C MET A 281 6.69 5.15 9.68
N LYS A 282 5.91 6.21 9.96
CA LYS A 282 6.37 7.34 10.78
C LYS A 282 6.77 6.87 12.18
N SER A 283 5.94 6.08 12.84
CA SER A 283 6.22 5.54 14.18
C SER A 283 7.41 4.58 14.21
N ALA A 284 7.67 3.85 13.11
CA ALA A 284 8.84 2.98 13.00
C ALA A 284 10.16 3.75 12.88
N GLY A 285 10.13 5.02 12.47
CA GLY A 285 11.32 5.85 12.26
C GLY A 285 11.63 6.15 10.80
N CYS A 286 10.79 5.74 9.85
CA CYS A 286 10.91 6.20 8.47
C CYS A 286 10.78 7.72 8.41
N ARG A 287 11.57 8.38 7.56
CA ARG A 287 11.61 9.85 7.44
C ARG A 287 10.93 10.36 6.18
N LEU A 288 10.87 9.51 5.16
CA LEU A 288 10.29 9.85 3.86
C LEU A 288 9.34 8.76 3.41
N TRP A 289 8.26 9.19 2.78
CA TRP A 289 7.32 8.33 2.09
C TRP A 289 7.29 8.68 0.60
N ASP A 290 7.79 7.76 -0.22
CA ASP A 290 7.66 7.79 -1.68
C ASP A 290 6.35 7.10 -2.09
N LEU A 291 5.48 7.88 -2.73
CA LEU A 291 4.20 7.40 -3.25
C LEU A 291 4.25 7.16 -4.76
N GLY A 292 5.40 7.27 -5.43
CA GLY A 292 5.54 7.08 -6.88
C GLY A 292 5.13 8.33 -7.68
N MET A 293 4.31 8.18 -8.72
CA MET A 293 3.88 9.33 -9.55
C MET A 293 2.89 10.25 -8.83
N MET A 294 2.92 11.55 -9.13
CA MET A 294 1.92 12.50 -8.61
C MET A 294 0.51 12.18 -9.14
N LEU A 295 -0.44 12.01 -8.22
CA LEU A 295 -1.86 11.78 -8.50
C LEU A 295 -2.70 12.78 -7.71
N ARG A 296 -3.96 13.02 -8.13
CA ARG A 296 -4.84 14.00 -7.48
C ARG A 296 -4.99 13.77 -5.97
N TYR A 297 -5.17 12.52 -5.53
CA TYR A 297 -5.31 12.20 -4.10
C TYR A 297 -3.97 12.31 -3.32
N LYS A 298 -2.82 12.28 -4.00
CA LYS A 298 -1.52 12.49 -3.35
C LYS A 298 -1.30 13.95 -3.00
N LYS A 299 -1.93 14.88 -3.73
CA LYS A 299 -1.99 16.28 -3.33
C LYS A 299 -2.73 16.48 -2.00
N SER A 300 -3.81 15.72 -1.76
CA SER A 300 -4.48 15.74 -0.46
C SER A 300 -3.65 15.13 0.67
N LEU A 301 -2.61 14.34 0.37
CA LEU A 301 -1.62 13.88 1.36
C LEU A 301 -0.50 14.90 1.61
N GLN A 302 -0.66 16.13 1.12
CA GLN A 302 0.34 17.18 1.19
C GLN A 302 1.67 16.80 0.50
N CYS A 303 1.68 15.82 -0.40
CA CYS A 303 2.90 15.42 -1.10
C CYS A 303 3.44 16.55 -1.99
N VAL A 304 4.76 16.69 -1.99
CA VAL A 304 5.49 17.58 -2.90
C VAL A 304 6.01 16.82 -4.10
N SER A 305 6.20 17.52 -5.21
CA SER A 305 6.84 16.96 -6.41
C SER A 305 8.35 17.08 -6.30
N LEU A 306 9.07 15.97 -6.48
CA LEU A 306 10.52 15.93 -6.48
C LEU A 306 11.04 15.47 -7.85
N PRO A 307 11.77 16.32 -8.59
CA PRO A 307 12.34 15.94 -9.88
C PRO A 307 13.31 14.76 -9.76
N ARG A 308 13.32 13.91 -10.80
CA ARG A 308 14.15 12.70 -10.96
C ARG A 308 15.56 12.84 -10.37
N LYS A 309 16.33 13.83 -10.80
CA LYS A 309 17.72 14.05 -10.36
C LYS A 309 17.82 14.30 -8.84
N LYS A 310 16.90 15.09 -8.28
CA LYS A 310 16.85 15.36 -6.84
C LYS A 310 16.44 14.11 -6.06
N TRP A 311 15.46 13.37 -6.56
CA TRP A 311 15.04 12.09 -5.98
C TRP A 311 16.19 11.08 -5.92
N GLN A 312 16.90 10.85 -7.03
CA GLN A 312 18.01 9.89 -7.05
C GLN A 312 19.14 10.29 -6.11
N LYS A 313 19.48 11.59 -6.06
CA LYS A 313 20.46 12.10 -5.09
C LYS A 313 20.01 11.86 -3.65
N MET A 314 18.74 12.09 -3.35
CA MET A 314 18.17 11.87 -2.02
C MET A 314 18.20 10.37 -1.64
N VAL A 315 17.79 9.47 -2.53
CA VAL A 315 17.88 8.02 -2.27
C VAL A 315 19.33 7.59 -2.09
N SER A 316 20.25 8.06 -2.93
CA SER A 316 21.67 7.73 -2.81
C SER A 316 22.27 8.15 -1.47
N ALA A 317 21.87 9.31 -0.94
CA ALA A 317 22.37 9.80 0.35
C ALA A 317 21.78 9.04 1.55
N ARG A 318 20.60 8.44 1.40
CA ARG A 318 19.84 7.84 2.51
C ARG A 318 19.87 6.31 2.52
N ARG A 319 20.15 5.65 1.40
CA ARG A 319 20.11 4.18 1.29
C ARG A 319 21.06 3.45 2.23
N SER A 320 22.13 4.11 2.68
CA SER A 320 23.09 3.58 3.66
C SER A 320 22.72 3.86 5.11
N ILE A 321 21.62 4.57 5.38
CA ILE A 321 21.15 4.82 6.76
C ILE A 321 20.71 3.48 7.38
N PRO A 322 21.25 3.11 8.56
CA PRO A 322 20.85 1.89 9.26
C PRO A 322 19.36 1.89 9.61
N ASN A 323 18.68 0.78 9.38
CA ASN A 323 17.22 0.65 9.52
C ASN A 323 16.77 -0.48 10.45
N GLU A 324 17.67 -1.00 11.26
CA GLU A 324 17.41 -2.09 12.19
C GLU A 324 16.32 -1.72 13.21
N HIS A 325 16.31 -0.47 13.67
CA HIS A 325 15.29 0.05 14.59
C HIS A 325 13.89 0.08 13.93
N ILE A 326 13.81 0.50 12.65
CA ILE A 326 12.58 0.45 11.85
C ILE A 326 12.11 -1.01 11.76
N LEU A 327 12.99 -1.93 11.37
CA LEU A 327 12.64 -3.34 11.21
C LEU A 327 12.24 -4.01 12.53
N ASN A 328 12.85 -3.64 13.65
CA ASN A 328 12.48 -4.14 14.97
C ASN A 328 11.08 -3.67 15.36
N TYR A 329 10.74 -2.40 15.14
CA TYR A 329 9.40 -1.89 15.38
C TYR A 329 8.36 -2.60 14.50
N LEU A 330 8.64 -2.78 13.20
CA LEU A 330 7.72 -3.44 12.28
C LEU A 330 7.53 -4.93 12.61
N ARG A 331 8.55 -5.61 13.15
CA ARG A 331 8.44 -7.01 13.60
C ARG A 331 7.41 -7.17 14.71
N ASP A 332 7.29 -6.20 15.62
CA ASP A 332 6.25 -6.26 16.66
C ASP A 332 4.83 -6.18 16.07
N LEU A 333 4.67 -5.58 14.90
CA LEU A 333 3.40 -5.50 14.17
C LEU A 333 3.06 -6.78 13.41
N GLU A 334 3.96 -7.77 13.31
CA GLU A 334 3.63 -9.11 12.79
C GLU A 334 2.54 -9.79 13.64
N LYS A 335 2.50 -9.49 14.95
CA LYS A 335 1.52 -10.05 15.90
C LYS A 335 0.11 -9.48 15.72
N GLY A 336 -0.03 -8.39 14.98
CA GLY A 336 -1.28 -7.66 14.84
C GLY A 336 -1.50 -6.64 15.94
N ARG A 337 -2.03 -5.47 15.56
CA ARG A 337 -2.42 -4.41 16.49
C ARG A 337 -3.76 -3.79 16.07
N PRO A 338 -4.62 -3.42 17.03
CA PRO A 338 -5.87 -2.73 16.70
C PRO A 338 -5.62 -1.44 15.94
N VAL A 339 -6.36 -1.22 14.86
CA VAL A 339 -6.33 0.03 14.08
C VAL A 339 -6.59 1.26 14.97
N SER A 340 -7.43 1.10 15.99
CA SER A 340 -7.71 2.15 16.97
C SER A 340 -6.47 2.65 17.72
N ASP A 341 -5.41 1.85 17.85
CA ASP A 341 -4.20 2.28 18.56
C ASP A 341 -3.42 3.34 17.77
N PHE A 342 -3.57 3.37 16.44
CA PHE A 342 -2.86 4.30 15.55
C PHE A 342 -3.71 5.51 15.16
N LEU A 343 -5.02 5.30 15.02
CA LEU A 343 -5.94 6.30 14.47
C LEU A 343 -6.88 6.91 15.52
N LYS A 344 -6.53 6.86 16.82
CA LYS A 344 -7.20 7.68 17.84
C LYS A 344 -7.17 9.15 17.40
N SER A 345 -8.32 9.80 17.53
CA SER A 345 -8.45 11.24 17.34
C SER A 345 -8.06 11.91 18.65
N ASP A 346 -7.06 12.78 18.60
CA ASP A 346 -6.71 13.64 19.74
C ASP A 346 -7.76 14.76 19.93
N VAL A 347 -8.66 14.96 18.97
CA VAL A 347 -9.74 15.95 19.04
C VAL A 347 -10.88 15.36 19.87
N PRO A 348 -11.17 15.88 21.08
CA PRO A 348 -12.40 15.54 21.79
C PRO A 348 -13.56 15.78 20.83
N PRO A 349 -14.62 14.96 20.83
CA PRO A 349 -15.74 15.18 19.93
C PRO A 349 -16.17 16.64 20.09
N ALA A 350 -16.03 17.44 19.03
CA ALA A 350 -16.56 18.79 19.00
C ALA A 350 -17.97 18.68 19.57
N ILE A 351 -18.26 19.42 20.64
CA ILE A 351 -19.60 19.48 21.24
C ILE A 351 -20.50 19.74 20.05
N ALA A 352 -21.27 18.73 19.65
CA ALA A 352 -21.97 18.79 18.39
C ALA A 352 -22.92 19.97 18.51
N ASP A 353 -22.78 20.96 17.63
CA ASP A 353 -23.68 22.10 17.62
C ASP A 353 -25.12 21.55 17.66
N PRO A 354 -25.88 21.81 18.74
CA PRO A 354 -27.23 21.30 18.88
C PRO A 354 -28.14 21.76 17.75
N ASN A 355 -27.76 22.80 17.00
CA ASN A 355 -28.47 23.36 15.86
C ASN A 355 -27.97 22.85 14.49
N SER A 356 -26.95 21.98 14.44
CA SER A 356 -26.49 21.43 13.16
C SER A 356 -27.59 20.63 12.45
N LYS A 357 -27.63 20.69 11.11
CA LYS A 357 -28.59 19.91 10.27
C LYS A 357 -28.59 18.41 10.62
N SER A 358 -27.44 17.87 11.00
CA SER A 358 -27.27 16.48 11.47
C SER A 358 -28.02 16.20 12.78
N GLN A 359 -27.90 17.08 13.78
CA GLN A 359 -28.59 16.96 15.06
C GLN A 359 -30.09 17.21 14.92
N HIS A 360 -30.50 18.18 14.11
CA HIS A 360 -31.90 18.41 13.77
C HIS A 360 -32.53 17.16 13.12
N LYS A 361 -31.84 16.54 12.14
CA LYS A 361 -32.30 15.28 11.52
C LYS A 361 -32.38 14.11 12.51
N LYS A 362 -31.48 14.03 13.50
CA LYS A 362 -31.55 13.04 14.59
C LYS A 362 -32.74 13.28 15.52
N ARG A 363 -33.02 14.54 15.89
CA ARG A 363 -34.19 14.92 16.71
C ARG A 363 -35.49 14.54 16.03
N LEU A 364 -35.67 14.95 14.77
CA LEU A 364 -36.85 14.59 13.97
C LEU A 364 -37.06 13.08 13.86
N LYS A 365 -35.98 12.30 13.65
CA LYS A 365 -36.08 10.83 13.63
C LYS A 365 -36.48 10.24 14.98
N LYS A 366 -35.99 10.80 16.09
CA LYS A 366 -36.32 10.34 17.44
C LYS A 366 -37.77 10.70 17.80
N GLU A 367 -38.22 11.90 17.48
CA GLU A 367 -39.61 12.35 17.66
C GLU A 367 -40.58 11.50 16.84
N ALA A 368 -40.29 11.27 15.56
CA ALA A 368 -41.10 10.39 14.71
C ALA A 368 -41.17 8.95 15.24
N ALA A 369 -40.07 8.43 15.83
CA ALA A 369 -40.07 7.10 16.44
C ALA A 369 -40.91 7.05 17.73
N ILE A 370 -40.88 8.11 18.55
CA ILE A 370 -41.71 8.23 19.77
C ILE A 370 -43.19 8.31 19.38
N GLN A 371 -43.52 9.12 18.37
CA GLN A 371 -44.89 9.30 17.90
C GLN A 371 -45.48 7.98 17.35
N ARG A 372 -44.72 7.26 16.51
CA ARG A 372 -45.13 5.92 16.03
C ARG A 372 -45.33 4.91 17.15
N LYS A 373 -44.55 5.00 18.23
CA LYS A 373 -44.70 4.11 19.39
C LYS A 373 -45.94 4.47 20.22
N ALA A 374 -46.27 5.75 20.32
CA ALA A 374 -47.49 6.22 20.99
C ALA A 374 -48.76 5.86 20.21
N GLU A 375 -48.74 5.99 18.87
CA GLU A 375 -49.86 5.59 17.99
C GLU A 375 -50.14 4.09 18.07
N ARG A 376 -49.10 3.24 18.05
CA ARG A 376 -49.27 1.79 18.24
C ARG A 376 -49.95 1.46 19.57
N ARG A 377 -49.53 2.10 20.67
CA ARG A 377 -50.14 1.90 21.99
C ARG A 377 -51.60 2.36 22.06
N ARG A 378 -52.05 3.29 21.21
CA ARG A 378 -53.46 3.71 21.13
C ARG A 378 -54.32 2.78 20.29
N LEU A 379 -53.72 1.96 19.43
CA LEU A 379 -54.45 0.96 18.63
C LEU A 379 -54.59 -0.37 19.36
N ASP A 380 -53.73 -0.62 20.36
CA ASP A 380 -53.80 -1.79 21.24
C ASP A 380 -54.72 -1.59 22.47
N LEU A 381 -55.30 -0.39 22.62
CA LEU A 381 -56.33 -0.02 23.61
C LEU A 381 -57.64 0.22 22.86
#